data_AF-A0A9P6D9D7-F1
#
_entry.id   AF-A0A9P6D9D7-F1
#
_cell.length_a   1.000
_cell.length_b   1.000
_cell.length_c   1.000
_cell.angle_alpha   90.00
_cell.angle_beta   90.00
_cell.angle_gamma   90.00
#
_symmetry.space_group_name_H-M   'P 1'
#
loop_
_entity.id
_entity.type
_entity.pdbx_description
1 polymer ?
#
loop_
_entity_poly.entity_id
_entity_poly.type
_entity_poly.pdbx_seq_one_letter_code
_entity_poly.pdbx_strand_id
1 'polypeptide(L)'
;GTVQFMAREILHSIVKNKMVEHTESHDLESFAWVFAYVVLRRLLRDSGDETKSTFTKDDQLAIKTTYDQSFGALRLDTVLTQRRSRGVFDLRENGIEGLVPEAIADFMNWLGMMVGANYVAGAKPIPLSVASAVPQRAQKKMSHSDVILIIDATIQNLASEVLMDK
;
A
#
# COMPACT_ATOMS: atom_id res chain seq x y z
N GLY A 1 10.67 -12.41 7.95
CA GLY A 1 10.41 -11.25 7.08
C GLY A 1 10.93 -9.99 7.75
N THR A 2 11.30 -8.98 6.98
CA THR A 2 11.67 -7.66 7.52
C THR A 2 10.43 -7.00 8.12
N VAL A 3 10.51 -6.48 9.34
CA VAL A 3 9.39 -5.82 10.05
C VAL A 3 8.73 -4.69 9.24
N GLN A 4 9.49 -4.09 8.32
CA GLN A 4 9.07 -3.06 7.37
C GLN A 4 8.06 -3.52 6.32
N PHE A 5 7.72 -4.80 6.26
CA PHE A 5 6.73 -5.35 5.32
C PHE A 5 5.64 -6.16 6.01
N MET A 6 5.71 -6.40 7.32
CA MET A 6 4.67 -7.17 8.00
C MET A 6 3.40 -6.35 8.19
N ALA A 7 2.23 -6.98 8.15
CA ALA A 7 0.98 -6.32 8.50
C ALA A 7 1.02 -5.71 9.91
N ARG A 8 0.35 -4.57 10.09
CA ARG A 8 0.34 -3.80 11.34
C ARG A 8 -0.16 -4.62 12.52
N GLU A 9 -1.17 -5.47 12.33
CA GLU A 9 -1.71 -6.31 13.41
C GLU A 9 -0.67 -7.34 13.89
N ILE A 10 0.11 -7.92 12.96
CA ILE A 10 1.25 -8.81 13.28
C ILE A 10 2.32 -8.03 14.05
N LEU A 11 2.63 -6.79 13.65
CA LEU A 11 3.59 -5.97 14.38
C LEU A 11 3.10 -5.63 15.81
N HIS A 12 1.81 -5.31 15.97
CA HIS A 12 1.19 -5.08 17.29
C HIS A 12 1.18 -6.33 18.15
N SER A 13 0.96 -7.50 17.56
CA SER A 13 0.90 -8.78 18.29
C SER A 13 2.26 -9.15 18.86
N ILE A 14 3.35 -8.90 18.10
CA ILE A 14 4.73 -9.07 18.58
C ILE A 14 5.02 -8.16 19.78
N VAL A 15 4.68 -6.87 19.69
CA VAL A 15 4.94 -5.91 20.79
C VAL A 15 4.12 -6.24 22.04
N LYS A 16 2.86 -6.67 21.87
CA LYS A 16 1.96 -6.97 22.98
C LYS A 16 2.07 -8.41 23.48
N ASN A 17 2.96 -9.21 22.89
CA ASN A 17 3.08 -10.64 23.13
C ASN A 17 1.72 -11.37 23.05
N LYS A 18 0.93 -11.06 22.02
CA LYS A 18 -0.38 -11.67 21.76
C LYS A 18 -0.29 -12.60 20.57
N MET A 19 -1.05 -13.70 20.62
CA MET A 19 -1.23 -14.55 19.46
C MET A 19 -2.14 -13.83 18.46
N VAL A 20 -1.73 -13.81 17.19
CA VAL A 20 -2.55 -13.32 16.08
C VAL A 20 -2.72 -14.46 15.09
N GLU A 21 -3.94 -14.63 14.60
CA GLU A 21 -4.20 -15.54 13.49
C GLU A 21 -3.77 -14.86 12.19
N HIS A 22 -2.97 -15.54 11.38
CA HIS A 22 -2.57 -15.01 10.08
C HIS A 22 -3.75 -15.11 9.12
N THR A 23 -4.15 -13.99 8.51
CA THR A 23 -5.27 -13.92 7.57
C THR A 23 -4.82 -13.40 6.21
N GLU A 24 -5.65 -13.60 5.18
CA GLU A 24 -5.43 -13.03 3.84
C GLU A 24 -5.28 -11.50 3.86
N SER A 25 -5.92 -10.81 4.82
CA SER A 25 -5.75 -9.37 5.02
C SER A 25 -4.31 -8.99 5.34
N HIS A 26 -3.61 -9.83 6.11
CA HIS A 26 -2.21 -9.61 6.45
C HIS A 26 -1.29 -9.79 5.24
N ASP A 27 -1.59 -10.76 4.37
CA ASP A 27 -0.84 -10.98 3.14
C ASP A 27 -1.00 -9.81 2.17
N LEU A 28 -2.24 -9.31 2.00
CA LEU A 28 -2.52 -8.16 1.15
C LEU A 28 -1.88 -6.87 1.68
N GLU A 29 -1.95 -6.61 2.99
CA GLU A 29 -1.27 -5.46 3.58
C GLU A 29 0.25 -5.59 3.36
N SER A 30 0.82 -6.76 3.63
CA SER A 30 2.26 -6.99 3.46
C SER A 30 2.70 -6.79 2.01
N PHE A 31 1.92 -7.32 1.06
CA PHE A 31 2.13 -7.13 -0.37
C PHE A 31 2.10 -5.65 -0.75
N ALA A 32 1.12 -4.89 -0.25
CA ALA A 32 1.00 -3.48 -0.58
C ALA A 32 2.19 -2.65 -0.06
N TRP A 33 2.73 -2.98 1.11
CA TRP A 33 3.97 -2.37 1.62
C TRP A 33 5.21 -2.74 0.78
N VAL A 34 5.29 -3.97 0.28
CA VAL A 34 6.35 -4.38 -0.65
C VAL A 34 6.24 -3.62 -1.97
N PHE A 35 5.02 -3.48 -2.51
CA PHE A 35 4.80 -2.76 -3.75
C PHE A 35 5.13 -1.27 -3.61
N ALA A 36 4.69 -0.62 -2.53
CA ALA A 36 5.06 0.76 -2.20
C ALA A 36 6.58 0.96 -2.11
N TYR A 37 7.29 0.00 -1.50
CA TYR A 37 8.76 0.03 -1.46
C TYR A 37 9.36 -0.01 -2.86
N VAL A 38 8.87 -0.87 -3.75
CA VAL A 38 9.36 -0.97 -5.13
C VAL A 38 9.13 0.34 -5.89
N VAL A 39 7.93 0.92 -5.77
CA VAL A 39 7.57 2.21 -6.38
C VAL A 39 8.49 3.32 -5.89
N LEU A 40 8.60 3.53 -4.58
CA LEU A 40 9.46 4.57 -4.01
C LEU A 40 10.94 4.36 -4.34
N ARG A 41 11.41 3.11 -4.33
CA ARG A 41 12.81 2.80 -4.67
C ARG A 41 13.11 3.12 -6.14
N ARG A 42 12.14 2.91 -7.03
CA ARG A 42 12.24 3.30 -8.44
C ARG A 42 12.27 4.82 -8.58
N LEU A 43 11.35 5.53 -7.94
CA LEU A 43 11.31 6.99 -7.93
C LEU A 43 12.62 7.59 -7.40
N LEU A 44 13.16 7.05 -6.30
CA LEU A 44 14.45 7.47 -5.73
C LEU A 44 15.62 7.30 -6.69
N ARG A 45 15.62 6.21 -7.45
CA ARG A 45 16.66 5.95 -8.45
C ARG A 45 16.57 6.97 -9.58
N ASP A 46 15.35 7.27 -10.01
CA ASP A 46 15.08 8.17 -11.14
C ASP A 46 15.23 9.64 -10.73
N SER A 47 15.07 9.97 -9.44
CA SER A 47 15.36 11.30 -8.87
C SER A 47 16.85 11.60 -8.71
N GLY A 48 17.69 10.57 -8.52
CA GLY A 48 19.14 10.74 -8.32
C GLY A 48 19.95 10.91 -9.60
N ASP A 49 19.34 10.69 -10.77
CA ASP A 49 19.97 10.88 -12.07
C ASP A 49 19.64 12.30 -12.59
N GLU A 50 20.44 13.29 -12.19
CA GLU A 50 20.26 14.70 -12.60
C GLU A 50 20.24 14.90 -14.11
N THR A 51 20.77 13.95 -14.89
CA THR A 51 20.80 14.02 -16.36
C THR A 51 19.50 13.58 -17.03
N LYS A 52 18.59 12.94 -16.28
CA LYS A 52 17.32 12.39 -16.78
C LYS A 52 16.11 12.74 -15.93
N SER A 53 16.30 13.40 -14.80
CA SER A 53 15.22 13.64 -13.86
C SER A 53 14.25 14.69 -14.37
N THR A 54 13.00 14.28 -14.59
CA THR A 54 11.85 15.18 -14.80
C THR A 54 11.32 15.77 -13.49
N PHE A 55 11.87 15.33 -12.34
CA PHE A 55 11.41 15.72 -11.01
C PHE A 55 12.01 17.04 -10.55
N THR A 56 11.17 17.92 -10.00
CA THR A 56 11.61 19.15 -9.34
C THR A 56 12.35 18.81 -8.04
N LYS A 57 13.14 19.76 -7.49
CA LYS A 57 13.82 19.55 -6.20
C LYS A 57 12.84 19.23 -5.05
N ASP A 58 11.64 19.80 -5.11
CA ASP A 58 10.58 19.55 -4.13
C ASP A 58 10.05 18.12 -4.26
N ASP A 59 9.87 17.61 -5.47
CA ASP A 59 9.49 16.21 -5.72
C ASP A 59 10.54 15.24 -5.20
N GLN A 60 11.82 15.52 -5.46
CA GLN A 60 12.94 14.70 -4.97
C GLN A 60 12.97 14.66 -3.45
N LEU A 61 12.74 15.81 -2.80
CA LEU A 61 12.65 15.92 -1.35
C LEU A 61 11.43 15.15 -0.80
N ALA A 62 10.28 15.23 -1.46
CA ALA A 62 9.07 14.51 -1.08
C ALA A 62 9.26 12.99 -1.18
N ILE A 63 9.81 12.50 -2.31
CA ILE A 63 10.13 11.09 -2.52
C ILE A 63 11.08 10.59 -1.43
N LYS A 64 12.18 11.32 -1.19
CA LYS A 64 13.18 10.93 -0.19
C LYS A 64 12.63 10.92 1.22
N THR A 65 11.89 11.97 1.58
CA THR A 65 11.26 12.09 2.90
C THR A 65 10.29 10.94 3.13
N THR A 66 9.43 10.65 2.14
CA THR A 66 8.45 9.57 2.22
C THR A 66 9.14 8.20 2.35
N TYR A 67 10.19 7.95 1.58
CA TYR A 67 10.96 6.70 1.67
C TYR A 67 11.61 6.53 3.04
N ASP A 68 12.28 7.56 3.55
CA ASP A 68 12.97 7.50 4.84
C ASP A 68 11.97 7.32 6.00
N GLN A 69 10.82 7.99 5.93
CA GLN A 69 9.75 7.84 6.92
C GLN A 69 9.09 6.45 6.88
N SER A 70 9.02 5.81 5.71
CA SER A 70 8.30 4.55 5.55
C SER A 70 9.19 3.31 5.70
N PHE A 71 10.45 3.42 5.25
CA PHE A 71 11.38 2.30 5.12
C PHE A 71 12.77 2.57 5.72
N GLY A 72 13.03 3.77 6.24
CA GLY A 72 14.31 4.10 6.88
C GLY A 72 14.47 3.53 8.30
N ALA A 73 13.38 3.15 8.95
CA ALA A 73 13.43 2.61 10.31
C ALA A 73 13.65 1.09 10.35
N LEU A 74 14.54 0.66 11.23
CA LEU A 74 14.81 -0.76 11.49
C LEU A 74 14.20 -1.26 12.81
N ARG A 75 13.83 -0.34 13.72
CA ARG A 75 13.28 -0.69 15.03
C ARG A 75 11.77 -0.82 14.96
N LEU A 76 11.24 -1.88 15.58
CA LEU A 76 9.82 -2.26 15.53
C LEU A 76 8.87 -1.16 16.05
N ASP A 77 9.24 -0.52 17.16
CA ASP A 77 8.51 0.62 17.75
C ASP A 77 8.43 1.82 16.80
N THR A 78 9.52 2.08 16.09
CA THR A 78 9.64 3.17 15.13
C THR A 78 8.77 2.88 13.90
N VAL A 79 8.84 1.65 13.35
CA VAL A 79 7.98 1.21 12.24
C VAL A 79 6.49 1.31 12.62
N LEU A 80 6.11 0.86 13.81
CA LEU A 80 4.73 0.98 14.31
C LEU A 80 4.28 2.44 14.48
N THR A 81 5.19 3.32 14.86
CA THR A 81 4.91 4.75 15.05
C THR A 81 4.84 5.50 13.73
N GLN A 82 5.58 5.08 12.71
CA GLN A 82 5.59 5.69 11.38
C GLN A 82 4.41 5.24 10.52
N ARG A 83 3.97 3.99 10.64
CA ARG A 83 2.79 3.44 9.96
C ARG A 83 1.46 3.87 10.59
N ARG A 84 1.31 5.17 10.91
CA ARG A 84 0.13 5.70 11.64
C ARG A 84 -1.17 5.49 10.89
N SER A 85 -1.15 5.50 9.55
CA SER A 85 -2.33 5.21 8.75
C SER A 85 -2.83 3.79 9.03
N ARG A 86 -4.12 3.67 9.29
CA ARG A 86 -4.80 2.37 9.37
C ARG A 86 -5.07 1.94 7.93
N GLY A 87 -4.09 1.32 7.28
CA GLY A 87 -4.29 0.85 5.92
C GLY A 87 -3.00 0.65 5.15
N VAL A 88 -3.19 0.55 3.83
CA VAL A 88 -2.11 0.50 2.85
C VAL A 88 -1.40 1.86 2.77
N PHE A 89 -0.16 1.83 2.29
CA PHE A 89 0.60 3.02 1.95
C PHE A 89 -0.19 3.92 0.98
N ASP A 90 -0.43 5.18 1.36
CA ASP A 90 -1.24 6.14 0.60
C ASP A 90 -0.34 7.12 -0.16
N LEU A 91 -0.40 7.12 -1.49
CA LEU A 91 0.43 8.00 -2.32
C LEU A 91 0.02 9.48 -2.20
N ARG A 92 -1.26 9.76 -1.95
CA ARG A 92 -1.83 11.10 -1.86
C ARG A 92 -1.49 11.76 -0.54
N GLU A 93 -1.66 11.05 0.57
CA GLU A 93 -1.25 11.56 1.90
C GLU A 93 0.25 11.89 1.95
N ASN A 94 1.06 11.21 1.14
CA ASN A 94 2.49 11.45 1.04
C ASN A 94 2.89 12.42 -0.11
N GLY A 95 1.93 12.98 -0.84
CA GLY A 95 2.19 13.98 -1.88
C GLY A 95 2.95 13.46 -3.10
N ILE A 96 2.91 12.15 -3.37
CA ILE A 96 3.65 11.50 -4.48
C ILE A 96 2.74 10.84 -5.51
N GLU A 97 1.41 10.97 -5.38
CA GLU A 97 0.43 10.43 -6.34
C GLU A 97 0.67 10.93 -7.78
N GLY A 98 1.00 12.22 -7.96
CA GLY A 98 1.32 12.79 -9.26
C GLY A 98 2.72 12.47 -9.81
N LEU A 99 3.54 11.76 -9.04
CA LEU A 99 4.91 11.39 -9.42
C LEU A 99 5.00 9.96 -9.96
N VAL A 100 3.91 9.21 -9.89
CA VAL A 100 3.80 7.86 -10.45
C VAL A 100 2.85 7.86 -11.64
N PRO A 101 2.98 6.91 -12.58
CA PRO A 101 1.97 6.66 -13.60
C PRO A 101 0.58 6.44 -12.99
N GLU A 102 -0.47 6.88 -13.70
CA GLU A 102 -1.87 6.77 -13.24
C GLU A 102 -2.24 5.32 -12.90
N ALA A 103 -1.81 4.36 -13.73
CA ALA A 103 -2.03 2.93 -13.46
C ALA A 103 -1.44 2.47 -12.10
N ILE A 104 -0.31 3.03 -11.65
CA ILE A 104 0.27 2.71 -10.34
C ILE A 104 -0.53 3.36 -9.21
N ALA A 105 -0.97 4.61 -9.39
CA ALA A 105 -1.81 5.29 -8.42
C ALA A 105 -3.14 4.56 -8.20
N ASP A 106 -3.80 4.15 -9.28
CA ASP A 106 -5.04 3.39 -9.26
C ASP A 106 -4.86 2.04 -8.58
N PHE A 107 -3.77 1.32 -8.87
CA PHE A 107 -3.49 0.04 -8.24
C PHE A 107 -3.28 0.18 -6.73
N MET A 108 -2.59 1.23 -6.28
CA MET A 108 -2.37 1.51 -4.87
C MET A 108 -3.67 1.87 -4.14
N ASN A 109 -4.52 2.69 -4.76
CA ASN A 109 -5.85 3.01 -4.25
C ASN A 109 -6.72 1.75 -4.14
N TRP A 110 -6.67 0.88 -5.15
CA TRP A 110 -7.35 -0.41 -5.14
C TRP A 110 -6.86 -1.29 -3.98
N LEU A 111 -5.55 -1.45 -3.79
CA LEU A 111 -4.98 -2.21 -2.67
C LEU A 111 -5.46 -1.67 -1.31
N GLY A 112 -5.52 -0.34 -1.16
CA GLY A 112 -6.04 0.31 0.05
C GLY A 112 -7.49 -0.04 0.34
N MET A 113 -8.36 0.05 -0.67
CA MET A 113 -9.76 -0.38 -0.55
C MET A 113 -9.87 -1.86 -0.18
N MET A 114 -9.00 -2.70 -0.75
CA MET A 114 -9.04 -4.15 -0.55
C MET A 114 -8.65 -4.59 0.84
N VAL A 115 -7.56 -4.05 1.36
CA VAL A 115 -7.14 -4.27 2.74
C VAL A 115 -8.23 -3.79 3.69
N GLY A 116 -8.82 -2.60 3.45
CA GLY A 116 -9.96 -2.09 4.22
C GLY A 116 -11.17 -3.02 4.20
N ALA A 117 -11.58 -3.51 3.02
CA ALA A 117 -12.71 -4.42 2.87
C ALA A 117 -12.50 -5.74 3.62
N ASN A 118 -11.29 -6.30 3.60
CA ASN A 118 -10.97 -7.54 4.31
C ASN A 118 -10.82 -7.35 5.83
N TYR A 119 -10.44 -6.17 6.32
CA TYR A 119 -10.54 -5.84 7.75
C TYR A 119 -12.00 -5.69 8.21
N VAL A 120 -12.88 -5.15 7.37
CA VAL A 120 -14.33 -5.02 7.66
C VAL A 120 -15.04 -6.37 7.58
N ALA A 121 -14.72 -7.21 6.59
CA ALA A 121 -15.28 -8.55 6.44
C ALA A 121 -14.72 -9.56 7.47
N GLY A 122 -13.51 -9.32 7.98
CA GLY A 122 -12.88 -10.08 9.07
C GLY A 122 -13.24 -9.63 10.49
N ALA A 123 -14.02 -8.55 10.65
CA ALA A 123 -14.58 -8.20 11.95
C ALA A 123 -15.62 -9.26 12.35
N LYS A 124 -15.51 -9.81 13.57
CA LYS A 124 -16.57 -10.66 14.16
C LYS A 124 -17.94 -10.03 13.89
N PRO A 125 -18.97 -10.81 13.51
CA PRO A 125 -20.27 -10.26 13.15
C PRO A 125 -20.75 -9.33 14.25
N ILE A 126 -20.93 -8.06 13.89
CA ILE A 126 -21.57 -7.07 14.76
C ILE A 126 -22.98 -7.62 15.02
N PRO A 127 -23.43 -7.77 16.28
CA PRO A 127 -24.78 -8.19 16.58
C PRO A 127 -25.77 -7.32 15.80
N LEU A 128 -26.73 -7.99 15.17
CA LEU A 128 -27.64 -7.51 14.11
C LEU A 128 -28.63 -6.40 14.55
N SER A 129 -28.15 -5.39 15.28
CA SER A 129 -28.97 -4.34 15.89
C SER A 129 -28.65 -2.93 15.39
N VAL A 130 -27.71 -2.74 14.45
CA VAL A 130 -27.38 -1.40 13.93
C VAL A 130 -27.12 -1.33 12.41
N ALA A 131 -27.25 -2.43 11.67
CA ALA A 131 -26.92 -2.46 10.24
C ALA A 131 -28.15 -2.29 9.33
N SER A 132 -28.75 -1.11 9.34
CA SER A 132 -29.74 -0.71 8.33
C SER A 132 -29.28 0.57 7.65
N ALA A 133 -28.17 0.50 6.90
CA ALA A 133 -27.88 1.32 5.71
C ALA A 133 -26.39 1.22 5.33
N VAL A 134 -25.96 0.15 4.64
CA VAL A 134 -24.73 0.21 3.81
C VAL A 134 -24.97 -0.60 2.52
N PRO A 135 -24.71 -0.05 1.32
CA PRO A 135 -24.96 -0.74 0.05
C PRO A 135 -24.09 -1.99 -0.12
N GLN A 136 -24.70 -3.07 -0.61
CA GLN A 136 -24.19 -4.44 -0.72
C GLN A 136 -22.98 -4.65 -1.67
N ARG A 137 -22.29 -3.60 -2.13
CA ARG A 137 -21.12 -3.73 -3.03
C ARG A 137 -19.78 -3.92 -2.31
N ALA A 138 -19.76 -3.84 -0.97
CA ALA A 138 -18.55 -3.79 -0.15
C ALA A 138 -18.14 -5.13 0.52
N GLN A 139 -18.69 -6.28 0.13
CA GLN A 139 -18.61 -7.51 0.95
C GLN A 139 -17.94 -8.74 0.30
N LYS A 140 -17.37 -8.65 -0.90
CA LYS A 140 -16.64 -9.81 -1.47
C LYS A 140 -15.23 -9.86 -0.87
N LYS A 141 -14.99 -10.83 0.04
CA LYS A 141 -13.65 -11.25 0.46
C LYS A 141 -12.88 -11.67 -0.81
N MET A 142 -11.76 -11.00 -1.09
CA MET A 142 -10.97 -11.28 -2.31
C MET A 142 -9.84 -12.26 -2.06
N SER A 143 -9.60 -13.06 -3.09
CA SER A 143 -8.57 -14.07 -3.17
C SER A 143 -7.29 -13.54 -3.82
N HIS A 144 -6.19 -14.28 -3.69
CA HIS A 144 -4.95 -13.99 -4.43
C HIS A 144 -5.15 -13.98 -5.96
N SER A 145 -6.11 -14.75 -6.50
CA SER A 145 -6.40 -14.75 -7.93
C SER A 145 -6.97 -13.41 -8.40
N ASP A 146 -7.77 -12.74 -7.58
CA ASP A 146 -8.27 -11.39 -7.89
C ASP A 146 -7.10 -10.39 -7.95
N VAL A 147 -6.09 -10.53 -7.09
CA VAL A 147 -4.87 -9.69 -7.10
C VAL A 147 -4.05 -9.89 -8.38
N ILE A 148 -3.85 -11.14 -8.81
CA ILE A 148 -3.09 -11.46 -10.02
C ILE A 148 -3.71 -10.79 -11.26
N LEU A 149 -5.04 -10.87 -11.41
CA LEU A 149 -5.74 -10.27 -12.54
C LEU A 149 -5.56 -8.75 -12.60
N ILE A 150 -5.56 -8.07 -11.45
CA ILE A 150 -5.36 -6.63 -11.40
C ILE A 150 -3.89 -6.25 -11.65
N ILE A 151 -2.93 -7.06 -11.19
CA ILE A 151 -1.51 -6.87 -11.54
C ILE A 151 -1.33 -6.95 -13.06
N ASP A 152 -1.92 -7.97 -13.70
CA ASP A 152 -1.83 -8.13 -15.15
C ASP A 152 -2.43 -6.93 -15.88
N ALA A 153 -3.61 -6.46 -15.46
CA ALA A 153 -4.24 -5.26 -16.01
C ALA A 153 -3.36 -4.01 -15.84
N THR A 154 -2.74 -3.83 -14.68
CA THR A 154 -1.82 -2.72 -14.39
C THR A 154 -0.61 -2.76 -15.32
N ILE A 155 -0.04 -3.94 -15.54
CA ILE A 155 1.09 -4.15 -16.46
C ILE A 155 0.69 -3.79 -17.90
N GLN A 156 -0.49 -4.20 -18.36
CA GLN A 156 -0.97 -3.88 -19.70
C GLN A 156 -1.17 -2.37 -19.88
N ASN A 157 -1.77 -1.68 -18.90
CA ASN A 157 -1.97 -0.23 -18.97
C ASN A 157 -0.62 0.52 -19.03
N LEU A 158 0.35 0.13 -18.21
CA LEU A 158 1.69 0.71 -18.24
C LEU A 158 2.39 0.49 -19.59
N ALA A 159 2.22 -0.69 -20.20
CA ALA A 159 2.77 -0.97 -21.52
C ALA A 159 2.12 -0.11 -22.61
N SER A 160 0.80 0.15 -22.51
CA SER A 160 0.07 1.02 -23.42
C SER A 160 0.48 2.50 -23.29
N GLU A 161 0.66 3.02 -22.07
CA GLU A 161 1.13 4.39 -21.83
C GLU A 161 2.51 4.64 -22.47
N VAL A 162 3.46 3.72 -22.28
CA VAL A 162 4.82 3.81 -22.84
C VAL A 162 4.84 3.76 -24.38
N LEU A 163 3.82 3.18 -25.01
CA LEU A 163 3.67 3.14 -26.47
C LEU A 163 3.05 4.40 -27.07
N MET A 164 2.31 5.19 -26.27
CA MET A 164 1.68 6.45 -26.72
C MET A 164 2.64 7.64 -26.65
N ASP A 165 3.68 7.58 -25.82
CA ASP A 165 4.71 8.63 -25.66
C ASP A 165 5.88 8.52 -26.68
N LYS A 166 5.79 7.65 -27.68
CA LYS A 166 6.80 7.46 -28.75
C LYS A 166 6.30 7.89 -30.11
#